data_AF-A0A443HYB6-F1
#
_entry.id   AF-A0A443HYB6-F1
#
_cell.length_a   1.000
_cell.length_b   1.000
_cell.length_c   1.000
_cell.angle_alpha   90.00
_cell.angle_beta   90.00
_cell.angle_gamma   90.00
#
_symmetry.space_group_name_H-M   'P 1'
#
loop_
_entity.id
_entity.type
_entity.pdbx_description
1 polymer ?
#
loop_
_entity_poly.entity_id
_entity_poly.type
_entity_poly.pdbx_seq_one_letter_code
_entity_poly.pdbx_strand_id
1 'polypeptide(L)'
;MAPYSKFAAFAVAALLPFASAQTYSSCNPIETTGCPADAGLNTTSFSTDFTTISGTSFPGWNTTAGTVTASENGAEFTIKKRGDAPTIQTDFYILFGQIDVKFKAAPGTGIVSSVVLESDDLDEIDWEALGGDTTQIETDYFGKGDTGTYDRATYATVTTPQSVYHTYTVHWTASSIEWLIDGTNVRTLLYADAKNGTRFPQTPCRVKIGIWAGGDPSNGEGTIEWAGGETDYTKAPFTMYVESVNITNYTPASEYTYDGTSGSWESIKASNSTSSDDIGETTSGDGSTSSKSSSSSTTSDKSSTSSSSSSASSSGSSSSGSASSTTKSSDNSSKSVSGSASSTAAGSGATTQAASSSGASSSSSASTTDSAGMSVKPGIGFGSFMGFIGFFFASVILV
;
A
#
# COMPACT_ATOMS: atom_id res chain seq x y z
N MET A 1 42.80 38.84 -9.93
CA MET A 1 41.78 38.68 -8.88
C MET A 1 40.44 38.43 -9.56
N ALA A 2 39.75 37.37 -9.16
CA ALA A 2 38.31 37.19 -9.35
C ALA A 2 37.56 37.92 -8.20
N PRO A 3 36.22 38.05 -8.17
CA PRO A 3 35.25 37.33 -9.01
C PRO A 3 34.11 38.13 -9.65
N TYR A 4 33.39 37.43 -10.52
CA TYR A 4 32.07 37.78 -11.05
C TYR A 4 30.98 37.58 -9.99
N SER A 5 29.90 38.35 -10.08
CA SER A 5 28.62 38.02 -9.44
C SER A 5 27.48 38.17 -10.46
N LYS A 6 27.07 37.04 -11.04
CA LYS A 6 25.76 36.92 -11.70
C LYS A 6 24.81 36.28 -10.68
N PHE A 7 23.77 37.01 -10.27
CA PHE A 7 22.67 36.39 -9.52
C PHE A 7 21.85 35.52 -10.47
N ALA A 8 21.92 34.20 -10.27
CA ALA A 8 20.93 33.28 -10.83
C ALA A 8 19.68 33.35 -9.96
N ALA A 9 18.56 33.81 -10.52
CA ALA A 9 17.26 33.63 -9.89
C ALA A 9 16.87 32.14 -10.05
N PHE A 10 16.96 31.38 -8.96
CA PHE A 10 16.42 30.02 -8.94
C PHE A 10 14.89 30.09 -9.04
N ALA A 11 14.32 29.31 -9.97
CA ALA A 11 12.89 29.16 -10.07
C ALA A 11 12.37 28.39 -8.84
N VAL A 12 11.40 28.96 -8.14
CA VAL A 12 10.57 28.20 -7.21
C VAL A 12 9.51 27.51 -8.06
N ALA A 13 9.81 26.27 -8.48
CA ALA A 13 8.78 25.39 -9.00
C ALA A 13 7.81 25.10 -7.84
N ALA A 14 6.54 25.47 -8.00
CA ALA A 14 5.52 25.10 -7.05
C ALA A 14 5.29 23.60 -7.15
N LEU A 15 5.73 22.86 -6.12
CA LEU A 15 5.30 21.48 -5.89
C LEU A 15 3.79 21.51 -5.60
N LEU A 16 3.00 21.28 -6.65
CA LEU A 16 1.59 20.95 -6.50
C LEU A 16 1.49 19.55 -5.88
N PRO A 17 0.50 19.27 -5.02
CA PRO A 17 0.35 17.94 -4.43
C PRO A 17 0.00 16.94 -5.54
N PHE A 18 0.90 15.98 -5.77
CA PHE A 18 0.69 14.88 -6.71
C PHE A 18 -0.07 13.74 -6.00
N ALA A 19 -0.94 13.06 -6.75
CA ALA A 19 -1.61 11.80 -6.40
C ALA A 19 -2.71 11.75 -5.31
N SER A 20 -3.32 12.87 -4.87
CA SER A 20 -4.54 12.85 -4.01
C SER A 20 -5.83 12.40 -4.73
N ALA A 21 -5.74 11.62 -5.81
CA ALA A 21 -6.88 11.22 -6.64
C ALA A 21 -7.52 9.88 -6.23
N GLN A 22 -6.81 9.07 -5.43
CA GLN A 22 -7.30 7.76 -4.99
C GLN A 22 -7.82 7.77 -3.55
N THR A 23 -7.24 8.58 -2.66
CA THR A 23 -7.62 8.66 -1.26
C THR A 23 -8.52 9.85 -0.96
N TYR A 24 -9.69 9.57 -0.38
CA TYR A 24 -10.67 10.57 -0.01
C TYR A 24 -11.60 10.04 1.09
N SER A 25 -11.89 10.91 2.06
CA SER A 25 -12.89 10.66 3.08
C SER A 25 -14.14 11.50 2.84
N SER A 26 -15.31 10.90 3.04
CA SER A 26 -16.59 11.61 2.99
C SER A 26 -16.88 12.41 4.26
N CYS A 27 -16.26 12.04 5.37
CA CYS A 27 -16.27 12.75 6.64
C CYS A 27 -14.98 12.44 7.39
N ASN A 28 -14.00 13.35 7.34
CA ASN A 28 -12.74 13.13 8.03
C ASN A 28 -12.88 13.43 9.54
N PRO A 29 -12.71 12.44 10.43
CA PRO A 29 -12.99 12.59 11.86
C PRO A 29 -11.93 13.39 12.63
N ILE A 30 -10.76 13.70 12.04
CA ILE A 30 -9.80 14.65 12.64
C ILE A 30 -10.10 16.11 12.27
N GLU A 31 -10.81 16.35 11.15
CA GLU A 31 -11.19 17.69 10.68
C GLU A 31 -12.60 18.11 11.12
N THR A 32 -13.52 17.16 11.36
CA THR A 32 -14.88 17.44 11.84
C THR A 32 -15.41 16.41 12.82
N THR A 33 -16.27 16.87 13.74
CA THR A 33 -17.00 16.00 14.68
C THR A 33 -18.28 15.44 14.05
N GLY A 34 -18.70 14.26 14.51
CA GLY A 34 -20.02 13.71 14.17
C GLY A 34 -20.06 12.92 12.86
N CYS A 35 -18.92 12.39 12.41
CA CYS A 35 -18.89 11.40 11.34
C CYS A 35 -19.68 10.14 11.75
N PRO A 36 -20.33 9.46 10.79
CA PRO A 36 -20.95 8.16 11.04
C PRO A 36 -19.94 7.15 11.61
N ALA A 37 -20.42 6.12 12.30
CA ALA A 37 -19.58 4.99 12.66
C ALA A 37 -19.23 4.18 11.41
N ASP A 38 -17.97 3.75 11.32
CA ASP A 38 -17.49 2.83 10.29
C ASP A 38 -18.13 1.46 10.50
N ALA A 39 -18.70 0.85 9.45
CA ALA A 39 -19.21 -0.51 9.55
C ALA A 39 -18.04 -1.49 9.78
N GLY A 40 -18.09 -2.29 10.86
CA GLY A 40 -16.99 -3.17 11.25
C GLY A 40 -17.16 -4.61 10.77
N LEU A 41 -16.04 -5.31 10.56
CA LEU A 41 -16.05 -6.77 10.38
C LEU A 41 -16.26 -7.46 11.73
N ASN A 42 -17.50 -7.88 12.01
CA ASN A 42 -17.91 -8.51 13.28
C ASN A 42 -17.50 -9.99 13.40
N THR A 43 -16.39 -10.38 12.78
CA THR A 43 -15.77 -11.71 12.83
C THR A 43 -14.25 -11.59 12.88
N THR A 44 -13.58 -12.59 13.42
CA THR A 44 -12.10 -12.66 13.42
C THR A 44 -11.52 -12.92 12.03
N SER A 45 -12.33 -13.43 11.08
CA SER A 45 -11.88 -13.72 9.72
C SER A 45 -12.92 -13.38 8.66
N PHE A 46 -12.42 -13.02 7.48
CA PHE A 46 -13.15 -12.90 6.24
C PHE A 46 -12.27 -13.47 5.11
N SER A 47 -12.87 -14.16 4.15
CA SER A 47 -12.15 -14.75 3.01
C SER A 47 -13.02 -14.67 1.77
N THR A 48 -12.41 -14.27 0.65
CA THR A 48 -13.03 -14.28 -0.67
C THR A 48 -12.11 -15.04 -1.62
N ASP A 49 -12.59 -16.15 -2.18
CA ASP A 49 -12.00 -16.81 -3.34
C ASP A 49 -12.76 -16.35 -4.59
N PHE A 50 -12.18 -15.41 -5.33
CA PHE A 50 -12.84 -14.82 -6.49
C PHE A 50 -12.98 -15.81 -7.66
N THR A 51 -12.19 -16.89 -7.69
CA THR A 51 -12.28 -17.93 -8.74
C THR A 51 -13.58 -18.74 -8.63
N THR A 52 -14.22 -18.73 -7.46
CA THR A 52 -15.51 -19.39 -7.20
C THR A 52 -16.73 -18.50 -7.51
N ILE A 53 -16.50 -17.22 -7.80
CA ILE A 53 -17.55 -16.22 -8.06
C ILE A 53 -17.83 -16.14 -9.56
N SER A 54 -19.05 -15.77 -9.94
CA SER A 54 -19.41 -15.51 -11.34
C SER A 54 -20.16 -14.17 -11.47
N GLY A 55 -19.84 -13.41 -12.52
CA GLY A 55 -20.44 -12.10 -12.77
C GLY A 55 -19.72 -10.95 -12.03
N THR A 56 -20.47 -9.92 -11.63
CA THR A 56 -19.94 -8.64 -11.14
C THR A 56 -20.38 -8.31 -9.71
N SER A 57 -20.80 -9.32 -8.94
CA SER A 57 -21.29 -9.17 -7.56
C SER A 57 -20.41 -9.97 -6.61
N PHE A 58 -19.85 -9.27 -5.63
CA PHE A 58 -18.79 -9.78 -4.76
C PHE A 58 -19.25 -9.62 -3.29
N PRO A 59 -19.70 -10.69 -2.61
CA PRO A 59 -20.18 -10.59 -1.23
C PRO A 59 -19.10 -10.04 -0.27
N GLY A 60 -19.44 -9.01 0.51
CA GLY A 60 -18.48 -8.29 1.37
C GLY A 60 -17.69 -7.17 0.66
N TRP A 61 -18.06 -6.85 -0.59
CA TRP A 61 -17.39 -5.82 -1.39
C TRP A 61 -18.37 -4.92 -2.14
N ASN A 62 -18.01 -3.65 -2.29
CA ASN A 62 -18.67 -2.67 -3.15
C ASN A 62 -17.75 -2.29 -4.31
N THR A 63 -18.28 -2.32 -5.55
CA THR A 63 -17.60 -1.73 -6.72
C THR A 63 -17.81 -0.22 -6.70
N THR A 64 -16.74 0.56 -6.54
CA THR A 64 -16.78 2.02 -6.40
C THR A 64 -16.47 2.78 -7.69
N ALA A 65 -15.73 2.16 -8.62
CA ALA A 65 -15.44 2.72 -9.93
C ALA A 65 -15.38 1.64 -11.01
N GLY A 66 -15.60 2.02 -12.28
CA GLY A 66 -15.58 1.14 -13.44
C GLY A 66 -16.49 -0.10 -13.35
N THR A 67 -15.98 -1.26 -13.79
CA THR A 67 -16.65 -2.56 -13.68
C THR A 67 -15.61 -3.66 -13.50
N VAL A 68 -15.80 -4.49 -12.49
CA VAL A 68 -14.96 -5.65 -12.17
C VAL A 68 -15.79 -6.91 -12.37
N THR A 69 -15.22 -7.94 -13.00
CA THR A 69 -15.92 -9.19 -13.34
C THR A 69 -15.09 -10.37 -12.87
N ALA A 70 -15.73 -11.41 -12.29
CA ALA A 70 -15.09 -12.66 -11.93
C ALA A 70 -14.94 -13.60 -13.14
N SER A 71 -13.78 -14.26 -13.23
CA SER A 71 -13.52 -15.39 -14.12
C SER A 71 -12.79 -16.51 -13.38
N GLU A 72 -12.37 -17.57 -14.09
CA GLU A 72 -11.50 -18.62 -13.54
C GLU A 72 -10.14 -18.09 -13.02
N ASN A 73 -9.76 -16.86 -13.40
CA ASN A 73 -8.56 -16.16 -12.92
C ASN A 73 -8.84 -15.27 -11.69
N GLY A 74 -10.06 -15.30 -11.14
CA GLY A 74 -10.50 -14.42 -10.07
C GLY A 74 -11.11 -13.12 -10.58
N ALA A 75 -11.01 -12.04 -9.80
CA ALA A 75 -11.58 -10.74 -10.15
C ALA A 75 -10.68 -9.99 -11.14
N GLU A 76 -11.26 -9.57 -12.26
CA GLU A 76 -10.58 -8.89 -13.37
C GLU A 76 -10.80 -7.38 -13.34
N PHE A 77 -9.72 -6.63 -13.15
CA PHE A 77 -9.69 -5.17 -13.15
C PHE A 77 -9.03 -4.72 -14.45
N THR A 78 -9.79 -4.16 -15.38
CA THR A 78 -9.31 -3.90 -16.76
C THR A 78 -9.43 -2.46 -17.21
N ILE A 79 -8.32 -1.87 -17.64
CA ILE A 79 -8.25 -0.61 -18.39
C ILE A 79 -8.35 -0.92 -19.88
N LYS A 80 -9.44 -0.48 -20.52
CA LYS A 80 -9.69 -0.66 -21.97
C LYS A 80 -9.47 0.64 -22.75
N LYS A 81 -9.56 1.78 -22.05
CA LYS A 81 -9.41 3.14 -22.59
C LYS A 81 -8.97 4.10 -21.48
N ARG A 82 -8.61 5.31 -21.88
CA ARG A 82 -8.36 6.43 -20.98
C ARG A 82 -9.56 6.69 -20.05
N GLY A 83 -9.27 6.95 -18.78
CA GLY A 83 -10.28 7.20 -17.74
C GLY A 83 -10.87 5.95 -17.07
N ASP A 84 -10.63 4.73 -17.59
CA ASP A 84 -11.03 3.53 -16.85
C ASP A 84 -10.17 3.39 -15.58
N ALA A 85 -10.80 3.31 -14.40
CA ALA A 85 -10.13 3.04 -13.12
C ALA A 85 -10.92 2.05 -12.24
N PRO A 86 -11.19 0.81 -12.72
CA PRO A 86 -12.08 -0.11 -12.02
C PRO A 86 -11.53 -0.47 -10.64
N THR A 87 -12.40 -0.33 -9.63
CA THR A 87 -12.03 -0.43 -8.20
C THR A 87 -13.15 -1.12 -7.41
N ILE A 88 -12.76 -2.03 -6.51
CA ILE A 88 -13.63 -2.54 -5.44
C ILE A 88 -13.06 -2.14 -4.07
N GLN A 89 -13.92 -2.17 -3.05
CA GLN A 89 -13.50 -2.06 -1.66
C GLN A 89 -14.37 -2.95 -0.76
N THR A 90 -13.90 -3.28 0.44
CA THR A 90 -14.73 -3.94 1.45
C THR A 90 -15.93 -3.05 1.82
N ASP A 91 -17.05 -3.69 2.18
CA ASP A 91 -18.22 -3.01 2.77
C ASP A 91 -18.07 -2.76 4.29
N PHE A 92 -17.02 -3.33 4.88
CA PHE A 92 -16.59 -3.15 6.26
C PHE A 92 -15.16 -2.60 6.38
N TYR A 93 -14.81 -2.22 7.61
CA TYR A 93 -13.48 -1.85 8.09
C TYR A 93 -12.94 -2.92 9.05
N ILE A 94 -11.63 -2.86 9.30
CA ILE A 94 -10.92 -3.61 10.33
C ILE A 94 -9.98 -2.68 11.11
N LEU A 95 -9.70 -2.99 12.36
CA LEU A 95 -8.68 -2.28 13.16
C LEU A 95 -7.62 -3.28 13.64
N PHE A 96 -6.43 -3.18 13.04
CA PHE A 96 -5.34 -4.15 13.14
C PHE A 96 -5.70 -5.54 12.60
N GLY A 97 -4.71 -6.28 12.13
CA GLY A 97 -4.96 -7.58 11.52
C GLY A 97 -3.85 -8.10 10.62
N GLN A 98 -4.20 -9.13 9.85
CA GLN A 98 -3.41 -9.59 8.71
C GLN A 98 -4.30 -9.60 7.47
N ILE A 99 -3.82 -9.03 6.37
CA ILE A 99 -4.52 -8.92 5.09
C ILE A 99 -3.64 -9.56 4.03
N ASP A 100 -4.02 -10.73 3.54
CA ASP A 100 -3.35 -11.45 2.46
C ASP A 100 -4.12 -11.24 1.16
N VAL A 101 -3.52 -10.59 0.16
CA VAL A 101 -4.11 -10.44 -1.18
C VAL A 101 -3.26 -11.19 -2.19
N LYS A 102 -3.83 -12.22 -2.81
CA LYS A 102 -3.14 -12.98 -3.86
C LYS A 102 -3.54 -12.44 -5.23
N PHE A 103 -2.62 -11.70 -5.86
CA PHE A 103 -2.88 -11.05 -7.14
C PHE A 103 -1.70 -11.12 -8.12
N LYS A 104 -2.01 -10.87 -9.38
CA LYS A 104 -1.07 -10.69 -10.49
C LYS A 104 -1.35 -9.32 -11.10
N ALA A 105 -0.33 -8.46 -11.10
CA ALA A 105 -0.43 -7.07 -11.53
C ALA A 105 -0.76 -6.97 -13.03
N ALA A 106 -1.28 -5.82 -13.45
CA ALA A 106 -1.44 -5.51 -14.86
C ALA A 106 -0.09 -5.14 -15.51
N PRO A 107 0.19 -5.60 -16.74
CA PRO A 107 1.29 -5.09 -17.54
C PRO A 107 0.95 -3.73 -18.17
N GLY A 108 1.98 -2.98 -18.58
CA GLY A 108 1.85 -1.75 -19.35
C GLY A 108 2.55 -0.55 -18.70
N THR A 109 3.27 0.24 -19.49
CA THR A 109 3.88 1.49 -19.04
C THR A 109 2.82 2.45 -18.49
N GLY A 110 3.08 3.04 -17.32
CA GLY A 110 2.15 3.96 -16.67
C GLY A 110 0.91 3.32 -16.05
N ILE A 111 0.74 1.99 -16.17
CA ILE A 111 -0.36 1.26 -15.54
C ILE A 111 0.04 0.91 -14.12
N VAL A 112 -0.87 1.11 -13.17
CA VAL A 112 -0.65 0.89 -11.75
C VAL A 112 -1.70 -0.07 -11.21
N SER A 113 -1.27 -1.09 -10.47
CA SER A 113 -2.13 -2.06 -9.80
C SER A 113 -1.98 -1.90 -8.29
N SER A 114 -3.08 -1.59 -7.61
CA SER A 114 -3.12 -1.02 -6.27
C SER A 114 -3.86 -1.93 -5.29
N VAL A 115 -3.29 -2.15 -4.10
CA VAL A 115 -3.98 -2.71 -2.93
C VAL A 115 -3.74 -1.76 -1.77
N VAL A 116 -4.79 -1.11 -1.28
CA VAL A 116 -4.70 -0.02 -0.30
C VAL A 116 -5.61 -0.30 0.90
N LEU A 117 -5.08 -0.22 2.11
CA LEU A 117 -5.84 -0.12 3.34
C LEU A 117 -5.98 1.37 3.66
N GLU A 118 -7.20 1.91 3.68
CA GLU A 118 -7.46 3.35 3.91
C GLU A 118 -8.49 3.56 5.02
N SER A 119 -8.23 4.51 5.92
CA SER A 119 -9.17 4.97 6.95
C SER A 119 -9.92 6.25 6.55
N ASP A 120 -11.00 6.57 7.27
CA ASP A 120 -11.70 7.86 7.08
C ASP A 120 -10.91 9.07 7.58
N ASP A 121 -9.83 8.91 8.37
CA ASP A 121 -8.88 9.98 8.71
C ASP A 121 -7.67 10.07 7.76
N LEU A 122 -7.59 9.22 6.73
CA LEU A 122 -6.51 9.12 5.74
C LEU A 122 -5.18 8.60 6.33
N ASP A 123 -5.26 7.69 7.31
CA ASP A 123 -4.21 6.70 7.53
C ASP A 123 -4.27 5.65 6.39
N GLU A 124 -3.12 5.29 5.83
CA GLU A 124 -3.01 4.51 4.59
C GLU A 124 -1.85 3.51 4.66
N ILE A 125 -2.03 2.30 4.12
CA ILE A 125 -1.00 1.28 3.92
C ILE A 125 -1.23 0.64 2.54
N ASP A 126 -0.22 0.63 1.67
CA ASP A 126 -0.42 0.22 0.28
C ASP A 126 0.63 -0.78 -0.27
N TRP A 127 0.28 -1.32 -1.44
CA TRP A 127 1.11 -2.03 -2.39
C TRP A 127 0.82 -1.50 -3.79
N GLU A 128 1.81 -0.92 -4.46
CA GLU A 128 1.67 -0.35 -5.80
C GLU A 128 2.60 -1.07 -6.80
N ALA A 129 2.01 -1.83 -7.72
CA ALA A 129 2.75 -2.52 -8.78
C ALA A 129 2.66 -1.76 -10.11
N LEU A 130 3.82 -1.30 -10.59
CA LEU A 130 3.95 -0.58 -11.86
C LEU A 130 4.05 -1.57 -13.03
N GLY A 131 3.15 -1.47 -14.01
CA GLY A 131 3.05 -2.42 -15.12
C GLY A 131 4.24 -2.40 -16.10
N GLY A 132 5.12 -1.40 -15.99
CA GLY A 132 6.40 -1.33 -16.70
C GLY A 132 7.58 -1.96 -15.94
N ASP A 133 7.47 -2.14 -14.62
CA ASP A 133 8.55 -2.67 -13.78
C ASP A 133 8.32 -4.14 -13.41
N THR A 134 9.08 -5.02 -14.05
CA THR A 134 8.92 -6.48 -13.88
C THR A 134 9.74 -7.07 -12.73
N THR A 135 10.37 -6.22 -11.90
CA THR A 135 11.41 -6.63 -10.93
C THR A 135 11.14 -6.25 -9.48
N GLN A 136 10.15 -5.39 -9.23
CA GLN A 136 9.83 -4.89 -7.90
C GLN A 136 8.36 -4.46 -7.79
N ILE A 137 7.91 -4.27 -6.55
CA ILE A 137 6.65 -3.65 -6.19
C ILE A 137 6.95 -2.56 -5.15
N GLU A 138 6.20 -1.47 -5.18
CA GLU A 138 6.29 -0.42 -4.18
C GLU A 138 5.46 -0.76 -2.94
N THR A 139 5.93 -0.28 -1.80
CA THR A 139 5.19 -0.21 -0.55
C THR A 139 5.25 1.23 -0.09
N ASP A 140 4.14 1.82 0.31
CA ASP A 140 4.08 3.14 0.93
C ASP A 140 3.09 3.15 2.12
N TYR A 141 3.04 4.26 2.84
CA TYR A 141 2.11 4.51 3.93
C TYR A 141 1.87 6.01 4.13
N PHE A 142 0.65 6.39 4.48
CA PHE A 142 0.32 7.75 4.90
C PHE A 142 -0.29 7.73 6.30
N GLY A 143 -0.07 8.81 7.04
CA GLY A 143 -0.69 9.02 8.35
C GLY A 143 -1.44 10.33 8.34
N LYS A 144 -2.74 10.31 8.62
CA LYS A 144 -3.64 11.47 8.62
C LYS A 144 -3.52 12.34 7.35
N GLY A 145 -3.37 11.72 6.19
CA GLY A 145 -3.24 12.39 4.88
C GLY A 145 -2.02 13.30 4.72
N ASP A 146 -1.01 13.20 5.60
CA ASP A 146 0.20 14.03 5.53
C ASP A 146 1.03 13.67 4.30
N THR A 147 0.93 14.48 3.24
CA THR A 147 1.74 14.39 2.02
C THR A 147 2.95 15.35 2.04
N GLY A 148 3.30 15.92 3.20
CA GLY A 148 4.41 16.88 3.33
C GLY A 148 5.81 16.30 3.09
N THR A 149 5.93 14.98 3.00
CA THR A 149 7.15 14.27 2.58
C THR A 149 6.78 13.05 1.74
N TYR A 150 7.52 12.81 0.66
CA TYR A 150 7.43 11.64 -0.23
C TYR A 150 8.62 10.68 0.00
N ASP A 151 8.95 10.46 1.27
CA ASP A 151 10.13 9.70 1.75
C ASP A 151 9.77 8.31 2.29
N ARG A 152 8.56 7.84 1.97
CA ARG A 152 7.94 6.66 2.58
C ARG A 152 7.79 5.49 1.60
N ALA A 153 7.69 5.75 0.30
CA ALA A 153 7.82 4.74 -0.74
C ALA A 153 9.10 3.91 -0.56
N THR A 154 8.99 2.59 -0.66
CA THR A 154 10.11 1.65 -0.62
C THR A 154 9.82 0.47 -1.55
N TYR A 155 10.76 0.16 -2.43
CA TYR A 155 10.62 -0.90 -3.43
C TYR A 155 11.13 -2.24 -2.91
N ALA A 156 10.27 -3.25 -2.93
CA ALA A 156 10.59 -4.63 -2.61
C ALA A 156 10.79 -5.45 -3.90
N THR A 157 11.86 -6.24 -3.98
CA THR A 157 12.12 -7.10 -5.14
C THR A 157 11.09 -8.23 -5.23
N VAL A 158 10.43 -8.37 -6.38
CA VAL A 158 9.51 -9.46 -6.72
C VAL A 158 9.70 -9.84 -8.19
N THR A 159 9.72 -11.14 -8.48
CA THR A 159 10.05 -11.61 -9.84
C THR A 159 8.79 -11.70 -10.70
N THR A 160 8.69 -10.83 -11.71
CA THR A 160 7.60 -10.84 -12.71
C THR A 160 6.18 -10.72 -12.13
N PRO A 161 5.87 -9.69 -11.32
CA PRO A 161 4.57 -9.55 -10.65
C PRO A 161 3.38 -9.40 -11.63
N GLN A 162 3.62 -9.06 -12.89
CA GLN A 162 2.61 -9.00 -13.95
C GLN A 162 2.32 -10.37 -14.62
N SER A 163 3.15 -11.38 -14.37
CA SER A 163 3.06 -12.72 -15.00
C SER A 163 2.69 -13.83 -14.03
N VAL A 164 3.04 -13.67 -12.74
CA VAL A 164 2.84 -14.67 -11.69
C VAL A 164 1.95 -14.09 -10.58
N TYR A 165 1.08 -14.92 -9.99
CA TYR A 165 0.37 -14.55 -8.77
C TYR A 165 1.32 -14.65 -7.58
N HIS A 166 1.44 -13.57 -6.83
CA HIS A 166 2.10 -13.55 -5.54
C HIS A 166 1.06 -13.25 -4.45
N THR A 167 1.31 -13.74 -3.24
CA THR A 167 0.55 -13.33 -2.06
C THR A 167 1.26 -12.15 -1.41
N TYR A 168 0.63 -10.99 -1.45
CA TYR A 168 1.09 -9.77 -0.81
C TYR A 168 0.33 -9.63 0.52
N THR A 169 1.07 -9.65 1.62
CA THR A 169 0.52 -9.58 2.97
C THR A 169 0.87 -8.26 3.63
N VAL A 170 -0.13 -7.62 4.24
CA VAL A 170 0.08 -6.61 5.28
C VAL A 170 -0.24 -7.26 6.63
N HIS A 171 0.75 -7.37 7.52
CA HIS A 171 0.53 -7.68 8.94
C HIS A 171 0.66 -6.39 9.75
N TRP A 172 -0.44 -5.95 10.34
CA TRP A 172 -0.60 -4.62 10.92
C TRP A 172 -1.05 -4.70 12.37
N THR A 173 -0.24 -4.12 13.25
CA THR A 173 -0.44 -4.08 14.70
C THR A 173 -0.23 -2.65 15.22
N ALA A 174 -0.64 -2.36 16.45
CA ALA A 174 -0.35 -1.06 17.08
C ALA A 174 1.16 -0.76 17.25
N SER A 175 2.04 -1.77 17.12
CA SER A 175 3.49 -1.63 17.26
C SER A 175 4.26 -1.56 15.92
N SER A 176 3.75 -2.21 14.88
CA SER A 176 4.43 -2.36 13.59
C SER A 176 3.48 -2.68 12.45
N ILE A 177 3.88 -2.26 11.24
CA ILE A 177 3.36 -2.76 9.96
C ILE A 177 4.47 -3.55 9.29
N GLU A 178 4.16 -4.75 8.84
CA GLU A 178 5.05 -5.64 8.11
C GLU A 178 4.43 -5.96 6.76
N TRP A 179 5.20 -5.72 5.69
CA TRP A 179 4.85 -6.10 4.33
C TRP A 179 5.58 -7.41 4.01
N LEU A 180 4.86 -8.42 3.53
CA LEU A 180 5.42 -9.71 3.14
C LEU A 180 5.02 -10.08 1.71
N ILE A 181 5.94 -10.72 0.99
CA ILE A 181 5.69 -11.31 -0.33
C ILE A 181 5.90 -12.82 -0.20
N ASP A 182 4.88 -13.60 -0.55
CA ASP A 182 4.86 -15.07 -0.43
C ASP A 182 5.30 -15.58 0.95
N GLY A 183 4.88 -14.87 2.01
CA GLY A 183 5.22 -15.15 3.41
C GLY A 183 6.62 -14.71 3.86
N THR A 184 7.40 -14.04 3.01
CA THR A 184 8.70 -13.45 3.36
C THR A 184 8.56 -11.96 3.64
N ASN A 185 8.86 -11.51 4.86
CA ASN A 185 8.87 -10.08 5.21
C ASN A 185 9.94 -9.35 4.39
N VAL A 186 9.51 -8.32 3.66
CA VAL A 186 10.34 -7.45 2.80
C VAL A 186 10.51 -6.03 3.37
N ARG A 187 9.62 -5.60 4.27
CA ARG A 187 9.67 -4.29 4.93
C ARG A 187 8.96 -4.36 6.29
N THR A 188 9.54 -3.69 7.28
CA THR A 188 8.90 -3.40 8.57
C THR A 188 8.95 -1.90 8.84
N LEU A 189 7.83 -1.32 9.23
CA LEU A 189 7.72 0.03 9.79
C LEU A 189 7.34 -0.10 11.26
N LEU A 190 8.19 0.40 12.18
CA LEU A 190 7.83 0.46 13.59
C LEU A 190 7.01 1.74 13.87
N TYR A 191 6.14 1.69 14.86
CA TYR A 191 5.36 2.84 15.33
C TYR A 191 6.23 4.09 15.55
N ALA A 192 7.41 3.93 16.15
CA ALA A 192 8.35 5.02 16.43
C ALA A 192 8.93 5.67 15.15
N ASP A 193 9.13 4.90 14.08
CA ASP A 193 9.75 5.38 12.83
C ASP A 193 8.80 6.30 12.05
N ALA A 194 7.48 6.06 12.18
CA ALA A 194 6.42 6.87 11.57
C ALA A 194 6.19 8.21 12.30
N LYS A 195 7.24 9.04 12.35
CA LYS A 195 7.30 10.33 13.08
C LYS A 195 6.89 10.18 14.57
N ASN A 196 7.49 9.25 15.29
CA ASN A 196 7.15 8.91 16.69
C ASN A 196 5.66 8.56 16.89
N GLY A 197 5.08 7.79 15.97
CA GLY A 197 3.68 7.36 16.01
C GLY A 197 2.68 8.34 15.40
N THR A 198 3.05 9.63 15.26
CA THR A 198 2.12 10.67 14.78
C THR A 198 1.70 10.51 13.31
N ARG A 199 2.37 9.63 12.56
CA ARG A 199 2.03 9.22 11.19
C ARG A 199 1.96 7.70 11.02
N PHE A 200 1.85 6.95 12.10
CA PHE A 200 1.65 5.51 12.00
C PHE A 200 0.17 5.22 11.69
N PRO A 201 -0.15 4.44 10.65
CA PRO A 201 -1.51 4.01 10.37
C PRO A 201 -2.09 3.22 11.54
N GLN A 202 -3.16 3.72 12.15
CA GLN A 202 -3.63 3.23 13.46
C GLN A 202 -5.16 3.33 13.65
N THR A 203 -5.89 3.85 12.69
CA THR A 203 -7.36 3.95 12.72
C THR A 203 -7.99 2.88 11.82
N PRO A 204 -9.30 2.57 11.95
CA PRO A 204 -9.92 1.51 11.16
C PRO A 204 -9.75 1.74 9.67
N CYS A 205 -9.30 0.71 8.94
CA CYS A 205 -9.13 0.77 7.49
C CYS A 205 -10.09 -0.18 6.77
N ARG A 206 -10.62 0.25 5.63
CA ARG A 206 -11.23 -0.61 4.60
C ARG A 206 -10.16 -1.07 3.61
N VAL A 207 -10.32 -2.24 3.00
CA VAL A 207 -9.41 -2.71 1.93
C VAL A 207 -9.98 -2.29 0.58
N LYS A 208 -9.20 -1.56 -0.22
CA LYS A 208 -9.50 -1.11 -1.58
C LYS A 208 -8.55 -1.83 -2.54
N ILE A 209 -9.06 -2.29 -3.67
CA ILE A 209 -8.28 -2.97 -4.71
C ILE A 209 -8.71 -2.43 -6.08
N GLY A 210 -7.74 -2.06 -6.91
CA GLY A 210 -8.05 -1.46 -8.20
C GLY A 210 -6.84 -1.34 -9.13
N ILE A 211 -7.10 -0.83 -10.32
CA ILE A 211 -6.11 -0.54 -11.35
C ILE A 211 -6.39 0.85 -11.92
N TRP A 212 -5.35 1.61 -12.23
CA TRP A 212 -5.47 2.95 -12.82
C TRP A 212 -4.27 3.27 -13.72
N ALA A 213 -4.37 4.35 -14.49
CA ALA A 213 -3.30 4.83 -15.34
C ALA A 213 -2.59 6.03 -14.67
N GLY A 214 -1.55 5.75 -13.88
CA GLY A 214 -0.65 6.78 -13.36
C GLY A 214 0.06 7.57 -14.47
N GLY A 215 0.31 6.91 -15.60
CA GLY A 215 0.83 7.52 -16.84
C GLY A 215 -0.22 8.20 -17.73
N ASP A 216 -1.45 8.46 -17.27
CA ASP A 216 -2.42 9.22 -18.07
C ASP A 216 -1.88 10.63 -18.40
N PRO A 217 -1.91 11.11 -19.67
CA PRO A 217 -1.44 12.44 -20.05
C PRO A 217 -2.11 13.65 -19.37
N SER A 218 -3.18 13.48 -18.58
CA SER A 218 -3.73 14.55 -17.71
C SER A 218 -3.18 14.56 -16.29
N ASN A 219 -2.45 13.52 -15.88
CA ASN A 219 -1.82 13.48 -14.57
C ASN A 219 -0.65 14.46 -14.53
N GLY A 220 -0.21 14.79 -13.31
CA GLY A 220 0.97 15.61 -13.13
C GLY A 220 2.24 14.86 -13.57
N GLU A 221 3.23 15.59 -14.12
CA GLU A 221 4.50 15.06 -14.63
C GLU A 221 5.18 14.09 -13.65
N GLY A 222 5.24 14.42 -12.36
CA GLY A 222 5.81 13.54 -11.33
C GLY A 222 5.06 12.21 -11.12
N THR A 223 3.74 12.18 -11.28
CA THR A 223 2.95 10.93 -11.24
C THR A 223 3.19 10.08 -12.49
N ILE A 224 3.34 10.72 -13.65
CA ILE A 224 3.66 10.03 -14.92
C ILE A 224 5.09 9.45 -14.86
N GLU A 225 6.06 10.20 -14.32
CA GLU A 225 7.43 9.75 -14.11
C GLU A 225 7.49 8.58 -13.12
N TRP A 226 6.84 8.72 -11.96
CA TRP A 226 6.72 7.67 -10.94
C TRP A 226 6.12 6.38 -11.53
N ALA A 227 5.04 6.47 -12.31
CA ALA A 227 4.40 5.31 -12.94
C ALA A 227 5.23 4.66 -14.09
N GLY A 228 6.45 5.15 -14.34
CA GLY A 228 7.38 4.62 -15.34
C GLY A 228 7.17 5.18 -16.76
N GLY A 229 6.37 6.24 -16.92
CA GLY A 229 6.13 6.94 -18.18
C GLY A 229 4.67 6.95 -18.64
N GLU A 230 4.43 7.62 -19.77
CA GLU A 230 3.09 7.81 -20.36
C GLU A 230 2.42 6.49 -20.78
N THR A 231 1.13 6.36 -20.50
CA THR A 231 0.34 5.17 -20.82
C THR A 231 -0.07 5.12 -22.30
N ASP A 232 0.43 4.11 -23.01
CA ASP A 232 0.05 3.84 -24.39
C ASP A 232 -1.25 3.01 -24.46
N TYR A 233 -2.39 3.69 -24.42
CA TYR A 233 -3.72 3.06 -24.55
C TYR A 233 -3.94 2.32 -25.88
N THR A 234 -3.06 2.45 -26.90
CA THR A 234 -3.16 1.61 -28.11
C THR A 234 -2.78 0.15 -27.86
N LYS A 235 -2.10 -0.13 -26.73
CA LYS A 235 -1.79 -1.48 -26.24
C LYS A 235 -2.84 -2.04 -25.27
N ALA A 236 -3.91 -1.30 -24.97
CA ALA A 236 -5.02 -1.80 -24.14
C ALA A 236 -5.71 -3.02 -24.81
N PRO A 237 -6.32 -3.95 -24.05
CA PRO A 237 -6.58 -3.88 -22.62
C PRO A 237 -5.37 -4.21 -21.73
N PHE A 238 -5.33 -3.58 -20.56
CA PHE A 238 -4.43 -3.94 -19.46
C PHE A 238 -5.27 -4.48 -18.29
N THR A 239 -4.95 -5.67 -17.78
CA THR A 239 -5.77 -6.36 -16.77
C THR A 239 -4.94 -6.84 -15.59
N MET A 240 -5.34 -6.43 -14.38
CA MET A 240 -4.91 -6.99 -13.09
C MET A 240 -5.91 -8.09 -12.69
N TYR A 241 -5.39 -9.14 -12.05
CA TYR A 241 -6.18 -10.29 -11.61
C TYR A 241 -5.98 -10.54 -10.12
N VAL A 242 -7.07 -10.64 -9.35
CA VAL A 242 -7.04 -10.98 -7.92
C VAL A 242 -7.70 -12.33 -7.72
N GLU A 243 -6.91 -13.33 -7.31
CA GLU A 243 -7.39 -14.69 -7.10
C GLU A 243 -8.17 -14.80 -5.79
N SER A 244 -7.60 -14.28 -4.69
CA SER A 244 -8.22 -14.34 -3.37
C SER A 244 -7.76 -13.21 -2.44
N VAL A 245 -8.60 -12.93 -1.43
CA VAL A 245 -8.31 -12.05 -0.30
C VAL A 245 -8.65 -12.80 0.98
N ASN A 246 -7.73 -12.83 1.95
CA ASN A 246 -7.96 -13.33 3.30
C ASN A 246 -7.64 -12.23 4.30
N ILE A 247 -8.56 -11.99 5.23
CA ILE A 247 -8.44 -10.97 6.27
C ILE A 247 -8.62 -11.66 7.61
N THR A 248 -7.69 -11.41 8.54
CA THR A 248 -7.83 -11.71 9.97
C THR A 248 -7.97 -10.39 10.71
N ASN A 249 -9.14 -10.09 11.27
CA ASN A 249 -9.38 -8.88 12.06
C ASN A 249 -8.98 -9.13 13.52
N TYR A 250 -8.07 -8.33 14.06
CA TYR A 250 -7.62 -8.45 15.45
C TYR A 250 -8.55 -7.73 16.44
N THR A 251 -9.43 -6.84 15.95
CA THR A 251 -10.43 -6.14 16.76
C THR A 251 -11.84 -6.31 16.17
N PRO A 252 -12.44 -7.53 16.15
CA PRO A 252 -13.79 -7.73 15.62
C PRO A 252 -14.81 -6.81 16.28
N ALA A 253 -15.63 -6.16 15.46
CA ALA A 253 -16.65 -5.21 15.88
C ALA A 253 -17.75 -5.13 14.82
N SER A 254 -18.98 -4.77 15.19
CA SER A 254 -20.02 -4.41 14.22
C SER A 254 -19.88 -2.98 13.69
N GLU A 255 -19.24 -2.11 14.46
CA GLU A 255 -18.96 -0.72 14.09
C GLU A 255 -17.75 -0.19 14.86
N TYR A 256 -17.07 0.80 14.27
CA TYR A 256 -16.03 1.60 14.94
C TYR A 256 -16.44 3.08 14.95
N THR A 257 -16.29 3.73 16.10
CA THR A 257 -16.55 5.18 16.26
C THR A 257 -15.31 5.90 16.76
N TYR A 258 -15.01 7.08 16.18
CA TYR A 258 -13.93 7.95 16.64
C TYR A 258 -14.38 8.80 17.84
N ASP A 259 -13.71 8.65 18.99
CA ASP A 259 -13.96 9.46 20.19
C ASP A 259 -13.16 10.77 20.13
N GLY A 260 -13.82 11.83 19.64
CA GLY A 260 -13.16 13.11 19.37
C GLY A 260 -12.33 13.08 18.08
N THR A 261 -11.38 14.01 17.96
CA THR A 261 -10.69 14.32 16.70
C THR A 261 -9.19 14.02 16.73
N SER A 262 -8.77 13.02 17.52
CA SER A 262 -7.34 12.75 17.74
C SER A 262 -6.67 11.92 16.64
N GLY A 263 -7.42 11.05 15.95
CA GLY A 263 -6.86 10.05 15.04
C GLY A 263 -5.98 9.00 15.75
N SER A 264 -6.05 8.89 17.08
CA SER A 264 -5.31 7.89 17.87
C SER A 264 -6.09 6.59 17.94
N TRP A 265 -5.43 5.44 17.86
CA TRP A 265 -6.12 4.14 17.95
C TRP A 265 -6.86 3.95 19.28
N GLU A 266 -6.35 4.54 20.37
CA GLU A 266 -6.99 4.54 21.70
C GLU A 266 -8.31 5.34 21.74
N SER A 267 -8.54 6.23 20.76
CA SER A 267 -9.81 6.95 20.63
C SER A 267 -10.90 6.09 20.00
N ILE A 268 -10.56 5.02 19.29
CA ILE A 268 -11.53 4.18 18.60
C ILE A 268 -12.36 3.38 19.58
N LYS A 269 -13.68 3.44 19.43
CA LYS A 269 -14.66 2.65 20.16
C LYS A 269 -15.20 1.57 19.23
N ALA A 270 -14.85 0.32 19.50
CA ALA A 270 -15.41 -0.85 18.85
C ALA A 270 -16.70 -1.28 19.56
N SER A 271 -17.84 -1.23 18.88
CA SER A 271 -19.09 -1.79 19.40
C SER A 271 -19.27 -3.22 18.90
N ASN A 272 -19.73 -4.13 19.77
CA ASN A 272 -20.17 -5.47 19.37
C ASN A 272 -21.69 -5.52 19.36
N SER A 273 -22.30 -5.67 18.17
CA SER A 273 -23.76 -5.84 18.01
C SER A 273 -24.22 -7.24 18.44
N THR A 274 -24.11 -7.52 19.74
CA THR A 274 -24.86 -8.56 20.44
C THR A 274 -25.45 -7.99 21.71
N SER A 275 -26.76 -7.75 21.70
CA SER A 275 -27.55 -7.58 22.92
C SER A 275 -27.62 -8.91 23.69
N SER A 276 -26.55 -9.21 24.42
CA SER A 276 -26.49 -10.19 25.52
C SER A 276 -25.27 -9.87 26.38
N ASP A 277 -25.48 -9.76 27.69
CA ASP A 277 -24.45 -9.45 28.67
C ASP A 277 -23.35 -10.53 28.72
N ASP A 278 -22.09 -10.17 28.43
CA ASP A 278 -20.90 -10.69 29.11
C ASP A 278 -19.63 -9.91 28.69
N ILE A 279 -19.33 -8.80 29.39
CA ILE A 279 -17.99 -8.22 29.35
C ILE A 279 -17.12 -9.03 30.31
N GLY A 280 -16.42 -10.02 29.75
CA GLY A 280 -15.42 -10.83 30.45
C GLY A 280 -14.21 -9.99 30.88
N GLU A 281 -14.36 -9.29 32.00
CA GLU A 281 -13.29 -8.56 32.68
C GLU A 281 -12.11 -9.51 32.98
N THR A 282 -11.00 -9.37 32.24
CA THR A 282 -9.79 -10.17 32.49
C THR A 282 -8.93 -9.51 33.58
N THR A 283 -9.51 -9.38 34.78
CA THR A 283 -8.75 -9.05 35.99
C THR A 283 -8.33 -10.35 36.67
N SER A 284 -7.01 -10.62 36.68
CA SER A 284 -6.45 -11.81 37.32
C SER A 284 -6.84 -11.87 38.81
N GLY A 285 -7.66 -12.86 39.17
CA GLY A 285 -8.24 -12.95 40.51
C GLY A 285 -7.37 -13.63 41.56
N ASP A 286 -7.75 -13.42 42.81
CA ASP A 286 -7.65 -14.41 43.89
C ASP A 286 -8.76 -14.14 44.92
N GLY A 287 -9.14 -15.16 45.71
CA GLY A 287 -9.91 -14.96 46.94
C GLY A 287 -11.43 -15.20 46.85
N SER A 288 -11.85 -16.46 46.83
CA SER A 288 -13.24 -16.92 47.01
C SER A 288 -13.97 -16.25 48.19
N THR A 289 -15.25 -15.92 48.06
CA THR A 289 -16.20 -15.95 49.20
C THR A 289 -17.61 -16.35 48.77
N SER A 290 -18.11 -17.44 49.35
CA SER A 290 -19.47 -17.93 49.21
C SER A 290 -20.50 -17.06 49.93
N SER A 291 -21.69 -16.91 49.34
CA SER A 291 -22.84 -16.30 50.00
C SER A 291 -23.30 -17.08 51.24
N LYS A 292 -23.57 -16.37 52.35
CA LYS A 292 -24.54 -16.76 53.39
C LYS A 292 -24.83 -15.61 54.34
N SER A 293 -26.11 -15.27 54.47
CA SER A 293 -26.61 -14.36 55.49
C SER A 293 -26.96 -15.09 56.79
N SER A 294 -26.97 -14.30 57.89
CA SER A 294 -27.66 -14.52 59.17
C SER A 294 -26.95 -15.30 60.31
N SER A 295 -27.27 -14.83 61.52
CA SER A 295 -27.02 -15.39 62.86
C SER A 295 -25.67 -15.11 63.58
N SER A 296 -25.63 -13.96 64.27
CA SER A 296 -25.42 -13.87 65.73
C SER A 296 -24.52 -14.90 66.43
N SER A 297 -23.39 -14.45 66.99
CA SER A 297 -23.29 -14.11 68.44
C SER A 297 -21.87 -13.69 68.87
N THR A 298 -21.76 -13.10 70.05
CA THR A 298 -20.59 -12.41 70.62
C THR A 298 -19.56 -13.31 71.31
N THR A 299 -18.42 -12.69 71.68
CA THR A 299 -17.29 -13.11 72.56
C THR A 299 -16.06 -13.68 71.85
N SER A 300 -14.83 -13.50 72.32
CA SER A 300 -14.18 -12.48 73.18
C SER A 300 -12.66 -12.76 73.16
N ASP A 301 -11.82 -11.73 73.33
CA ASP A 301 -10.41 -11.86 73.79
C ASP A 301 -9.41 -12.67 72.90
N LYS A 302 -8.07 -12.51 73.00
CA LYS A 302 -7.21 -11.33 73.27
C LYS A 302 -5.77 -11.67 72.82
N SER A 303 -5.03 -10.67 72.38
CA SER A 303 -3.56 -10.58 72.20
C SER A 303 -2.64 -11.75 72.65
N SER A 304 -1.63 -12.06 71.82
CA SER A 304 -0.23 -12.00 72.27
C SER A 304 0.75 -11.78 71.11
N THR A 305 1.97 -11.37 71.45
CA THR A 305 2.93 -10.65 70.59
C THR A 305 4.27 -11.41 70.52
N SER A 306 5.21 -10.93 69.69
CA SER A 306 6.67 -11.21 69.68
C SER A 306 7.16 -12.44 68.91
N SER A 307 8.41 -12.49 68.41
CA SER A 307 9.15 -11.54 67.55
C SER A 307 10.52 -12.13 67.12
N SER A 308 10.98 -11.76 65.92
CA SER A 308 12.39 -11.53 65.50
C SER A 308 13.45 -12.67 65.48
N SER A 309 14.26 -12.64 64.39
CA SER A 309 15.68 -13.06 64.25
C SER A 309 16.05 -14.55 64.40
N SER A 310 17.06 -15.14 63.74
CA SER A 310 17.97 -14.80 62.59
C SER A 310 18.63 -16.13 62.08
N SER A 311 19.60 -16.25 61.14
CA SER A 311 20.54 -15.33 60.47
C SER A 311 21.11 -15.94 59.15
N ALA A 312 22.05 -15.23 58.52
CA ALA A 312 22.98 -15.61 57.42
C ALA A 312 23.81 -16.92 57.63
N SER A 313 24.66 -17.47 56.73
CA SER A 313 25.52 -16.93 55.64
C SER A 313 25.87 -18.05 54.60
N SER A 314 26.83 -18.02 53.64
CA SER A 314 27.91 -17.09 53.23
C SER A 314 28.44 -17.37 51.79
N SER A 315 28.76 -16.30 51.04
CA SER A 315 29.81 -16.07 50.02
C SER A 315 30.76 -17.18 49.46
N GLY A 316 31.15 -17.03 48.18
CA GLY A 316 32.41 -17.56 47.61
C GLY A 316 32.66 -17.07 46.17
N SER A 317 33.89 -16.67 45.80
CA SER A 317 34.18 -15.91 44.57
C SER A 317 35.43 -16.34 43.78
N SER A 318 35.42 -16.02 42.48
CA SER A 318 36.56 -15.66 41.59
C SER A 318 37.49 -16.72 40.92
N SER A 319 37.74 -16.45 39.63
CA SER A 319 39.03 -16.52 38.88
C SER A 319 39.41 -17.73 37.98
N SER A 320 39.62 -17.40 36.70
CA SER A 320 40.69 -17.80 35.75
C SER A 320 41.08 -19.27 35.48
N GLY A 321 41.21 -19.61 34.18
CA GLY A 321 42.01 -20.75 33.72
C GLY A 321 41.91 -20.98 32.19
N SER A 322 43.03 -20.93 31.47
CA SER A 322 43.12 -21.25 30.03
C SER A 322 43.99 -22.50 29.79
N ALA A 323 44.00 -22.97 28.53
CA ALA A 323 44.76 -24.08 27.95
C ALA A 323 44.19 -25.50 28.20
N SER A 324 44.41 -26.52 27.36
CA SER A 324 44.75 -26.67 25.93
C SER A 324 45.22 -28.13 25.77
N SER A 325 44.64 -28.89 24.84
CA SER A 325 45.20 -30.14 24.26
C SER A 325 44.25 -30.63 23.16
N THR A 326 44.60 -30.56 21.87
CA THR A 326 45.23 -31.63 21.04
C THR A 326 44.47 -32.98 21.07
N THR A 327 44.18 -33.69 19.97
CA THR A 327 44.53 -33.57 18.53
C THR A 327 43.76 -34.66 17.76
N LYS A 328 43.34 -34.41 16.52
CA LYS A 328 43.74 -35.21 15.33
C LYS A 328 43.06 -34.72 14.05
N SER A 329 43.89 -34.38 13.06
CA SER A 329 43.51 -34.10 11.68
C SER A 329 43.58 -35.38 10.84
N SER A 330 42.86 -35.40 9.71
CA SER A 330 43.41 -35.94 8.45
C SER A 330 42.55 -35.51 7.27
N ASP A 331 43.05 -34.56 6.48
CA ASP A 331 42.68 -34.37 5.09
C ASP A 331 43.01 -35.61 4.26
N ASN A 332 42.41 -35.73 3.07
CA ASN A 332 43.12 -36.30 1.94
C ASN A 332 42.81 -35.52 0.65
N SER A 333 43.83 -35.30 -0.16
CA SER A 333 43.83 -34.31 -1.24
C SER A 333 44.06 -34.93 -2.61
N SER A 334 43.53 -34.25 -3.63
CA SER A 334 44.08 -34.14 -4.99
C SER A 334 44.11 -35.37 -5.92
N LYS A 335 43.70 -35.13 -7.18
CA LYS A 335 44.59 -35.34 -8.34
C LYS A 335 44.20 -34.47 -9.52
N SER A 336 45.20 -34.10 -10.31
CA SER A 336 45.17 -33.16 -11.43
C SER A 336 45.59 -33.85 -12.75
N VAL A 337 45.89 -33.06 -13.80
CA VAL A 337 46.31 -33.37 -15.19
C VAL A 337 45.12 -33.28 -16.17
N SER A 338 44.96 -32.24 -17.01
CA SER A 338 45.84 -31.59 -18.03
C SER A 338 45.81 -32.28 -19.40
N GLY A 339 45.54 -31.50 -20.46
CA GLY A 339 45.51 -31.92 -21.86
C GLY A 339 45.05 -30.76 -22.76
N SER A 340 45.88 -30.36 -23.74
CA SER A 340 45.68 -29.20 -24.61
C SER A 340 45.67 -29.58 -26.10
N ALA A 341 45.52 -28.56 -26.97
CA ALA A 341 45.62 -28.56 -28.45
C ALA A 341 44.34 -28.94 -29.23
N SER A 342 44.02 -28.45 -30.44
CA SER A 342 44.39 -27.27 -31.29
C SER A 342 44.25 -27.66 -32.78
N SER A 343 43.32 -27.03 -33.52
CA SER A 343 43.45 -26.64 -34.95
C SER A 343 42.19 -25.86 -35.41
N THR A 344 42.23 -24.65 -36.00
CA THR A 344 42.66 -24.23 -37.37
C THR A 344 41.81 -24.92 -38.47
N ALA A 345 41.21 -24.29 -39.50
CA ALA A 345 41.42 -23.06 -40.28
C ALA A 345 40.03 -22.45 -40.70
N ALA A 346 39.76 -21.18 -41.01
CA ALA A 346 40.42 -20.05 -41.73
C ALA A 346 40.03 -19.89 -43.23
N GLY A 347 39.44 -18.72 -43.57
CA GLY A 347 39.33 -18.09 -44.90
C GLY A 347 38.03 -18.34 -45.71
N SER A 348 37.65 -17.52 -46.71
CA SER A 348 38.05 -16.14 -47.08
C SER A 348 37.23 -15.64 -48.30
N GLY A 349 36.63 -14.44 -48.25
CA GLY A 349 36.15 -13.68 -49.43
C GLY A 349 34.96 -14.28 -50.23
N ALA A 350 34.39 -13.63 -51.26
CA ALA A 350 34.41 -12.21 -51.66
C ALA A 350 33.27 -11.90 -52.68
N THR A 351 32.78 -10.65 -52.67
CA THR A 351 32.27 -9.84 -53.81
C THR A 351 31.52 -10.46 -55.00
N THR A 352 30.25 -10.04 -55.22
CA THR A 352 29.70 -9.38 -56.45
C THR A 352 28.24 -8.96 -56.17
N GLN A 353 27.88 -7.66 -56.16
CA GLN A 353 27.50 -6.80 -57.30
C GLN A 353 26.23 -7.19 -58.09
N ALA A 354 25.28 -6.25 -58.06
CA ALA A 354 24.50 -5.71 -59.20
C ALA A 354 23.37 -6.57 -59.80
N ALA A 355 22.26 -6.01 -60.33
CA ALA A 355 21.66 -4.67 -60.27
C ALA A 355 20.24 -4.72 -60.89
N SER A 356 19.45 -3.64 -60.78
CA SER A 356 18.34 -3.24 -61.71
C SER A 356 17.13 -4.19 -61.84
N SER A 357 15.90 -3.74 -62.17
CA SER A 357 15.31 -2.39 -62.34
C SER A 357 13.78 -2.50 -62.48
N SER A 358 13.07 -1.36 -62.35
CA SER A 358 11.79 -1.00 -63.02
C SER A 358 10.53 -1.89 -62.78
N GLY A 359 9.35 -1.34 -62.54
CA GLY A 359 8.96 0.08 -62.45
C GLY A 359 7.44 0.29 -62.30
N ALA A 360 7.04 1.56 -62.43
CA ALA A 360 5.68 2.18 -62.51
C ALA A 360 4.45 1.26 -62.78
N SER A 361 3.21 1.57 -62.36
CA SER A 361 2.46 2.86 -62.32
C SER A 361 1.18 2.67 -61.46
N SER A 362 0.25 3.59 -61.15
CA SER A 362 0.09 5.08 -61.21
C SER A 362 -1.28 5.45 -60.58
N SER A 363 -1.47 6.71 -60.12
CA SER A 363 -2.77 7.43 -59.92
C SER A 363 -3.80 6.84 -58.93
N SER A 364 -4.65 7.59 -58.22
CA SER A 364 -4.94 9.04 -58.02
C SER A 364 -5.74 9.14 -56.68
N SER A 365 -6.10 10.28 -56.08
CA SER A 365 -6.32 11.66 -56.53
C SER A 365 -6.38 12.58 -55.30
N ALA A 366 -5.99 13.86 -55.46
CA ALA A 366 -6.29 14.92 -54.50
C ALA A 366 -7.10 16.02 -55.18
N SER A 367 -8.01 16.67 -54.46
CA SER A 367 -8.75 17.85 -54.95
C SER A 367 -8.83 18.90 -53.85
N THR A 368 -8.20 20.05 -54.13
CA THR A 368 -8.21 21.27 -53.32
C THR A 368 -9.40 22.17 -53.66
N THR A 369 -9.89 22.94 -52.70
CA THR A 369 -10.67 24.18 -52.96
C THR A 369 -10.26 25.30 -52.01
N ASP A 370 -9.66 26.34 -52.61
CA ASP A 370 -9.57 27.73 -52.13
C ASP A 370 -10.97 28.38 -51.97
N SER A 371 -11.22 29.57 -51.40
CA SER A 371 -10.56 30.54 -50.50
C SER A 371 -11.48 31.78 -50.49
N ALA A 372 -11.78 32.38 -49.32
CA ALA A 372 -12.17 33.79 -49.10
C ALA A 372 -12.49 34.02 -47.60
N GLY A 373 -12.18 35.12 -46.92
CA GLY A 373 -11.47 36.33 -47.34
C GLY A 373 -12.23 37.61 -46.96
N MET A 374 -12.07 38.13 -45.74
CA MET A 374 -12.39 39.53 -45.41
C MET A 374 -11.66 40.00 -44.13
N SER A 375 -11.28 41.29 -44.07
CA SER A 375 -10.43 41.87 -43.01
C SER A 375 -10.99 43.19 -42.49
N VAL A 376 -10.98 43.42 -41.18
CA VAL A 376 -11.00 44.76 -40.55
C VAL A 376 -10.10 44.76 -39.29
N LYS A 377 -9.53 45.92 -38.95
CA LYS A 377 -8.46 46.14 -37.94
C LYS A 377 -8.97 47.05 -36.79
N PRO A 378 -8.12 47.56 -35.86
CA PRO A 378 -8.13 47.22 -34.44
C PRO A 378 -8.79 48.26 -33.50
N GLY A 379 -8.94 47.92 -32.22
CA GLY A 379 -9.30 48.84 -31.13
C GLY A 379 -8.49 48.58 -29.86
N ILE A 380 -8.00 49.64 -29.21
CA ILE A 380 -7.19 49.60 -27.97
C ILE A 380 -8.08 50.04 -26.80
N GLY A 381 -8.01 49.36 -25.65
CA GLY A 381 -8.69 49.77 -24.42
C GLY A 381 -8.12 49.13 -23.16
N PHE A 382 -7.51 49.94 -22.30
CA PHE A 382 -7.11 49.55 -20.94
C PHE A 382 -8.35 49.48 -20.02
N GLY A 383 -8.40 48.51 -19.10
CA GLY A 383 -9.45 48.43 -18.08
C GLY A 383 -9.15 47.40 -16.98
N SER A 384 -8.94 47.88 -15.75
CA SER A 384 -8.49 47.13 -14.57
C SER A 384 -9.14 45.77 -14.33
N PHE A 385 -8.29 44.80 -13.98
CA PHE A 385 -8.66 43.51 -13.42
C PHE A 385 -8.89 43.64 -11.91
N MET A 386 -10.11 43.43 -11.43
CA MET A 386 -10.36 43.04 -10.03
C MET A 386 -11.20 41.77 -10.03
N GLY A 387 -10.50 40.64 -10.04
CA GLY A 387 -11.10 39.32 -9.95
C GLY A 387 -11.53 39.01 -8.52
N PHE A 388 -12.83 39.11 -8.23
CA PHE A 388 -13.45 38.25 -7.23
C PHE A 388 -13.81 36.94 -7.92
N ILE A 389 -12.87 36.00 -7.98
CA ILE A 389 -13.18 34.61 -8.31
C ILE A 389 -13.50 33.91 -7.00
N GLY A 390 -14.80 33.79 -6.71
CA GLY A 390 -15.27 32.76 -5.79
C GLY A 390 -15.04 31.41 -6.46
N PHE A 391 -14.01 30.68 -6.04
CA PHE A 391 -13.76 29.34 -6.52
C PHE A 391 -14.80 28.39 -5.94
N PHE A 392 -15.82 28.08 -6.75
CA PHE A 392 -16.46 26.79 -6.69
C PHE A 392 -15.40 25.73 -7.00
N PHE A 393 -14.92 25.01 -5.99
CA PHE A 393 -14.23 23.76 -6.22
C PHE A 393 -15.25 22.74 -6.72
N ALA A 394 -15.28 22.54 -8.04
CA ALA A 394 -15.94 21.39 -8.61
C ALA A 394 -15.07 20.16 -8.29
N SER A 395 -15.55 19.30 -7.40
CA SER A 395 -14.93 18.01 -7.12
C SER A 395 -14.84 17.20 -8.41
N VAL A 396 -13.62 16.99 -8.91
CA VAL A 396 -13.38 16.06 -10.02
C VAL A 396 -13.35 14.65 -9.43
N ILE A 397 -14.55 14.12 -9.20
CA ILE A 397 -14.76 12.68 -9.22
C ILE A 397 -14.52 12.24 -10.67
N LEU A 398 -13.60 11.30 -10.90
CA LEU A 398 -13.51 10.57 -12.15
C LEU A 398 -13.73 9.08 -11.86
N VAL A 399 -14.78 8.55 -12.50
CA VAL A 399 -15.29 7.16 -12.47
C VAL A 399 -14.83 6.41 -13.71
#